data_AF-A0A6G5AIB7-F1
#
_entry.id   AF-A0A6G5AIB7-F1
#
_cell.length_a   1.000
_cell.length_b   1.000
_cell.length_c   1.000
_cell.angle_alpha   90.00
_cell.angle_beta   90.00
_cell.angle_gamma   90.00
#
_symmetry.space_group_name_H-M   'P 1'
#
loop_
_entity.id
_entity.type
_entity.pdbx_description
1 polymer ?
#
loop_
_entity_poly.entity_id
_entity_poly.type
_entity_poly.pdbx_seq_one_letter_code
_entity_poly.pdbx_strand_id
1 'polypeptide(L)'
;MTQTSNAEHLTIVGVEETATISIHEENADICVELNTTQRRTRVCVRLATDGASMCQKYVGMWYFDKKTEKCVRFDYRECALVRNVFPSCDKCKKECGRHMHVLQNCPE
;
A
#
# COMPACT_ATOMS: atom_id res chain seq x y z
N MET A 1 3.10 -22.00 29.20
CA MET A 1 3.77 -22.47 27.98
C MET A 1 3.91 -21.28 27.05
N THR A 2 5.13 -21.04 26.60
CA THR A 2 5.64 -19.82 25.98
C THR A 2 5.07 -19.54 24.59
N GLN A 3 4.77 -18.28 24.31
CA GLN A 3 5.02 -17.68 22.99
C GLN A 3 5.43 -16.22 23.18
N THR A 4 6.74 -16.06 23.30
CA THR A 4 7.47 -14.83 23.00
C THR A 4 7.25 -14.48 21.53
N SER A 5 6.62 -13.35 21.23
CA SER A 5 6.76 -12.69 19.93
C SER A 5 7.49 -11.39 20.19
N ASN A 6 8.69 -11.30 19.64
CA ASN A 6 9.62 -10.22 19.87
C ASN A 6 9.00 -8.91 19.36
N ALA A 7 8.88 -7.91 20.23
CA ALA A 7 8.60 -6.56 19.79
C ALA A 7 9.85 -6.05 19.07
N GLU A 8 9.86 -6.13 17.74
CA GLU A 8 10.91 -5.50 16.95
C GLU A 8 10.75 -3.98 17.05
N HIS A 9 11.63 -3.37 17.85
CA HIS A 9 11.74 -1.94 18.00
C HIS A 9 12.33 -1.36 16.71
N LEU A 10 11.52 -0.76 15.85
CA LEU A 10 12.04 0.04 14.73
C LEU A 10 12.49 1.40 15.24
N THR A 11 13.79 1.58 15.46
CA THR A 11 14.38 2.88 15.74
C THR A 11 14.46 3.67 14.43
N ILE A 12 13.53 4.60 14.22
CA ILE A 12 13.65 5.60 13.17
C ILE A 12 14.63 6.67 13.68
N VAL A 13 15.78 6.82 13.04
CA VAL A 13 16.77 7.87 13.39
C VAL A 13 16.08 9.25 13.33
N GLY A 14 15.86 9.87 14.50
CA GLY A 14 15.36 11.25 14.62
C GLY A 14 14.22 11.51 15.61
N VAL A 15 13.57 10.48 16.14
CA VAL A 15 12.54 10.60 17.19
C VAL A 15 12.57 9.33 18.06
N GLU A 16 12.61 9.47 19.39
CA GLU A 16 12.41 8.35 20.32
C GLU A 16 10.93 7.92 20.33
N GLU A 17 10.41 7.54 19.17
CA GLU A 17 9.01 7.15 19.01
C GLU A 17 8.91 5.64 18.88
N THR A 18 8.45 5.01 19.95
CA THR A 18 8.04 3.61 19.91
C THR A 18 6.66 3.54 19.26
N ALA A 19 6.56 2.79 18.16
CA ALA A 19 5.31 2.50 17.49
C ALA A 19 4.96 1.02 17.69
N THR A 20 3.74 0.75 18.14
CA THR A 20 3.15 -0.59 18.16
C THR A 20 2.02 -0.67 17.15
N ILE A 21 1.96 -1.80 16.46
CA ILE A 21 0.92 -2.10 15.46
C ILE A 21 0.13 -3.30 15.97
N SER A 22 -1.18 -3.14 16.09
CA SER A 22 -2.10 -4.21 16.48
C SER A 22 -3.17 -4.40 15.43
N ILE A 23 -3.48 -5.65 15.11
CA ILE A 23 -4.54 -5.99 14.16
C ILE A 23 -5.68 -6.63 14.94
N HIS A 24 -6.89 -6.14 14.72
CA HIS A 24 -8.10 -6.61 15.38
C HIS A 24 -9.16 -6.95 14.33
N GLU A 25 -9.91 -8.02 14.57
CA GLU A 25 -11.12 -8.32 13.81
C GLU A 25 -12.32 -7.87 14.65
N GLU A 26 -13.10 -6.93 14.12
CA GLU A 26 -14.28 -6.39 14.80
C GLU A 26 -15.44 -6.28 13.81
N ASN A 27 -16.59 -6.91 14.10
CA ASN A 27 -17.81 -6.79 13.29
C ASN A 27 -17.62 -7.02 11.77
N ALA A 28 -16.77 -8.00 11.41
CA ALA A 28 -16.35 -8.33 10.03
C ALA A 28 -15.45 -7.27 9.34
N ASP A 29 -14.93 -6.32 10.10
CA ASP A 29 -13.92 -5.37 9.66
C ASP A 29 -12.54 -5.78 10.21
N ILE A 30 -11.50 -5.60 9.41
CA ILE A 30 -10.11 -5.68 9.86
C ILE A 30 -9.68 -4.28 10.27
N CYS A 31 -9.39 -4.09 11.54
CA CYS A 31 -8.88 -2.85 12.10
C CYS A 31 -7.38 -2.94 12.33
N VAL A 32 -6.65 -1.95 11.81
CA VAL A 32 -5.23 -1.72 12.13
C VAL A 32 -5.16 -0.55 13.10
N GLU A 33 -4.61 -0.82 14.28
CA GLU A 33 -4.27 0.19 15.27
C GLU A 33 -2.78 0.49 15.23
N LEU A 34 -2.46 1.74 14.96
CA LEU A 34 -1.12 2.31 15.08
C LEU A 34 -1.08 3.12 16.36
N ASN A 35 -0.34 2.65 17.35
CA ASN A 35 -0.15 3.37 18.60
C ASN A 35 1.30 3.81 18.70
N THR A 36 1.50 5.12 18.68
CA THR A 36 2.80 5.75 18.93
C THR A 36 2.75 6.43 20.29
N THR A 37 3.90 6.81 20.81
CA THR A 37 3.99 7.57 22.07
C THR A 37 3.19 8.89 22.03
N GLN A 38 2.92 9.43 20.84
CA GLN A 38 2.23 10.72 20.65
C GLN A 38 0.83 10.63 20.04
N ARG A 39 0.54 9.59 19.25
CA ARG A 39 -0.72 9.47 18.49
C ARG A 39 -1.20 8.04 18.42
N ARG A 40 -2.51 7.87 18.60
CA ARG A 40 -3.23 6.63 18.31
C ARG A 40 -4.09 6.84 17.08
N THR A 41 -3.85 6.04 16.05
CA THR A 41 -4.65 6.04 14.81
C THR A 41 -5.27 4.67 14.64
N ARG A 42 -6.58 4.63 14.42
CA ARG A 42 -7.32 3.39 14.16
C ARG A 42 -7.96 3.50 12.79
N VAL A 43 -7.69 2.52 11.93
CA VAL A 43 -8.27 2.42 10.59
C VAL A 43 -8.92 1.05 10.48
N CYS A 44 -10.19 1.00 10.11
CA CYS A 44 -10.92 -0.24 9.91
C CYS A 44 -11.33 -0.37 8.45
N VAL A 45 -11.19 -1.58 7.90
CA VAL A 45 -11.56 -1.92 6.54
C VAL A 45 -12.51 -3.09 6.57
N ARG A 46 -13.72 -2.88 6.03
CA ARG A 46 -14.68 -3.97 5.83
C ARG A 46 -14.23 -4.84 4.66
N LEU A 47 -14.00 -6.11 4.92
CA LEU A 47 -13.86 -7.08 3.84
C LEU A 47 -15.26 -7.36 3.31
N ALA A 48 -15.55 -6.95 2.07
CA ALA A 48 -16.78 -7.35 1.40
C ALA A 48 -16.78 -8.89 1.26
N THR A 49 -17.63 -9.55 2.05
CA THR A 49 -17.85 -11.01 2.06
C THR A 49 -18.62 -11.50 0.84
N ASP A 50 -19.17 -10.58 0.10
CA ASP A 50 -19.85 -10.73 -1.17
C ASP A 50 -18.77 -10.59 -2.24
N GLY A 51 -18.64 -11.58 -3.13
CA GLY A 51 -17.59 -11.70 -4.16
C GLY A 51 -17.48 -10.53 -5.16
N ALA A 52 -18.15 -9.40 -4.90
CA ALA A 52 -17.85 -8.08 -5.42
C ALA A 52 -16.90 -7.33 -4.46
N SER A 53 -15.80 -7.96 -4.07
CA SER A 53 -14.68 -7.20 -3.56
C SER A 53 -14.22 -6.27 -4.69
N MET A 54 -13.86 -5.02 -4.38
CA MET A 54 -13.10 -4.16 -5.30
C MET A 54 -11.73 -4.77 -5.67
N CYS A 55 -11.45 -6.01 -5.25
CA CYS A 55 -10.46 -6.93 -5.82
C CYS A 55 -10.88 -7.40 -7.22
N GLN A 56 -11.07 -6.47 -8.14
CA GLN A 56 -10.94 -6.83 -9.54
C GLN A 56 -9.48 -7.26 -9.72
N LYS A 57 -9.25 -8.53 -10.07
CA LYS A 57 -7.95 -9.00 -10.57
C LYS A 57 -7.66 -8.20 -11.84
N TYR A 58 -6.94 -7.11 -11.70
CA TYR A 58 -6.51 -6.33 -12.85
C TYR A 58 -5.25 -6.95 -13.43
N VAL A 59 -5.43 -7.71 -14.50
CA VAL A 59 -4.33 -8.18 -15.35
C VAL A 59 -3.87 -6.98 -16.17
N GLY A 60 -2.60 -6.58 -16.06
CA GLY A 60 -2.04 -5.42 -16.76
C GLY A 60 -2.20 -4.07 -16.04
N MET A 61 -1.72 -3.98 -14.80
CA MET A 61 -1.58 -2.72 -14.08
C MET A 61 -0.21 -2.06 -14.35
N TRP A 62 -0.07 -0.79 -13.99
CA TRP A 62 1.16 -0.02 -14.14
C TRP A 62 1.59 0.57 -12.80
N TYR A 63 2.88 0.54 -12.47
CA TYR A 63 3.43 1.23 -11.30
C TYR A 63 4.58 2.14 -11.73
N PHE A 64 4.83 3.21 -10.96
CA PHE A 64 5.99 4.05 -11.20
C PHE A 64 7.21 3.51 -10.48
N ASP A 65 8.25 3.15 -11.23
CA ASP A 65 9.55 2.79 -10.70
C ASP A 65 10.43 4.04 -10.62
N LYS A 66 10.71 4.49 -9.40
CA LYS A 66 11.57 5.65 -9.14
C LYS A 66 13.03 5.43 -9.54
N LYS A 67 13.52 4.19 -9.59
CA LYS A 67 14.92 3.92 -9.96
C LYS A 67 15.16 4.09 -11.44
N THR A 68 14.18 3.67 -12.23
CA THR A 68 14.22 3.77 -13.70
C THR A 68 13.47 4.97 -14.25
N GLU A 69 12.76 5.69 -13.38
CA GLU A 69 11.88 6.82 -13.68
C GLU A 69 10.84 6.50 -14.76
N LYS A 70 10.32 5.27 -14.74
CA LYS A 70 9.43 4.73 -15.77
C LYS A 70 8.18 4.11 -15.16
N CYS A 71 7.11 4.13 -15.94
CA CYS A 71 5.89 3.40 -15.66
C CYS A 71 6.06 1.97 -16.18
N VAL A 72 6.06 1.00 -15.28
CA VAL A 72 6.31 -0.41 -15.60
C VAL A 72 5.01 -1.19 -15.47
N ARG A 73 4.70 -1.98 -16.51
CA ARG A 73 3.54 -2.87 -16.50
C ARG A 73 3.84 -4.09 -15.64
N PHE A 74 2.86 -4.50 -14.84
CA PHE A 74 2.94 -5.69 -14.01
C PHE A 74 1.55 -6.34 -13.87
N ASP A 75 1.55 -7.63 -13.57
CA ASP A 75 0.31 -8.36 -13.28
C ASP A 75 0.02 -8.30 -11.79
N TYR A 76 -1.03 -7.57 -11.43
CA TYR A 76 -1.42 -7.37 -10.04
C TYR A 76 -2.44 -8.41 -9.59
N ARG A 77 -2.21 -9.02 -8.43
CA ARG A 77 -3.02 -10.16 -7.94
C ARG A 77 -3.55 -9.99 -6.51
N GLU A 78 -3.60 -8.79 -5.98
CA GLU A 78 -3.93 -8.58 -4.57
C GLU A 78 -4.91 -7.43 -4.31
N CYS A 79 -5.62 -7.57 -3.20
CA CYS A 79 -6.84 -6.84 -2.85
C CYS A 79 -6.63 -5.41 -2.32
N ALA A 80 -5.43 -4.86 -2.43
CA ALA A 80 -5.10 -3.54 -1.93
C ALA A 80 -4.83 -2.59 -3.10
N LEU A 81 -5.42 -1.40 -3.14
CA LEU A 81 -4.96 -0.37 -4.09
C LEU A 81 -3.88 0.45 -3.37
N VAL A 82 -2.61 0.14 -3.60
CA VAL A 82 -1.53 1.03 -3.16
C VAL A 82 -1.48 2.25 -4.08
N ARG A 83 -1.19 3.44 -3.54
CA ARG A 83 -1.21 4.73 -4.30
C ARG A 83 -0.28 4.78 -5.52
N ASN A 84 0.62 3.82 -5.67
CA ASN A 84 1.55 3.71 -6.80
C ASN A 84 1.13 2.63 -7.82
N VAL A 85 -0.18 2.42 -8.01
CA VAL A 85 -0.73 1.48 -8.99
C VAL A 85 -1.80 2.18 -9.83
N PHE A 86 -1.64 2.09 -11.15
CA PHE A 86 -2.43 2.81 -12.14
C PHE A 86 -3.00 1.83 -13.19
N PRO A 87 -4.25 2.02 -13.65
CA PRO A 87 -4.89 1.13 -14.61
C PRO A 87 -4.38 1.30 -16.05
N SER A 88 -3.56 2.31 -16.33
CA SER A 88 -2.96 2.52 -17.66
C SER A 88 -1.61 3.24 -17.57
N CYS A 89 -0.79 3.05 -18.60
CA CYS A 89 0.48 3.76 -18.75
C CYS A 89 0.26 5.28 -18.75
N ASP A 90 -0.75 5.78 -19.48
CA ASP A 90 -1.02 7.22 -19.54
C ASP A 90 -1.41 7.81 -18.20
N LYS A 91 -2.20 7.09 -17.38
CA LYS A 91 -2.49 7.56 -16.02
C LYS A 91 -1.23 7.60 -15.17
N CYS A 92 -0.39 6.57 -15.24
CA CYS A 92 0.89 6.58 -14.52
C CYS A 92 1.79 7.74 -14.97
N LYS A 93 1.91 7.97 -16.29
CA LYS A 93 2.68 9.08 -16.87
C LYS A 93 2.11 10.44 -16.44
N LYS A 94 0.80 10.60 -16.41
CA LYS A 94 0.15 11.84 -16.01
C LYS A 94 0.43 12.17 -14.53
N GLU A 95 0.36 11.19 -13.65
CA GLU A 95 0.56 11.37 -12.21
C GLU A 95 2.05 11.48 -11.83
N CYS A 96 2.92 10.72 -12.50
CA CYS A 96 4.35 10.62 -12.17
C CYS A 96 5.27 11.36 -13.13
N GLY A 97 4.76 11.97 -14.20
CA GLY A 97 5.55 12.62 -15.26
C GLY A 97 6.51 13.69 -14.78
N ARG A 98 6.19 14.36 -13.67
CA ARG A 98 7.08 15.33 -13.02
C ARG A 98 8.39 14.73 -12.47
N HIS A 99 8.43 13.42 -12.28
CA HIS A 99 9.58 12.66 -11.80
C HIS A 99 10.28 11.89 -12.92
N MET A 100 9.90 12.11 -14.19
CA MET A 100 10.49 11.46 -15.34
C MET A 100 11.48 12.42 -16.01
N HIS A 101 12.76 12.04 -16.09
CA HIS A 101 13.72 12.81 -16.89
C HIS A 101 13.41 12.75 -18.40
N VAL A 102 12.77 11.66 -18.85
CA VAL A 102 12.27 11.49 -20.22
C VAL A 102 10.83 10.96 -20.16
N LEU A 103 9.89 11.69 -20.79
CA LEU A 103 8.50 11.26 -20.88
C LEU A 103 8.39 9.91 -21.60
N GLN A 104 7.78 8.93 -20.94
CA GLN A 104 7.55 7.61 -21.53
C GLN A 104 6.53 7.67 -22.67
N ASN A 105 6.79 6.93 -23.74
CA ASN A 105 5.80 6.64 -24.77
C ASN A 105 5.00 5.40 -24.35
N CYS A 106 3.68 5.56 -24.23
CA CYS A 106 2.78 4.49 -23.86
C CYS A 106 2.30 3.76 -25.13
N PRO A 107 2.35 2.43 -25.18
CA PRO A 107 1.77 1.69 -26.30
C PRO A 107 0.25 1.85 -26.29
N GLU A 108 -0.34 2.15 -27.45
CA GLU A 108 -1.81 2.17 -27.68
C GLU A 108 -2.42 0.76 -27.59
#